data_AF-A0A1S3A9E4-F1
#
_entry.id   AF-A0A1S3A9E4-F1
#
_cell.length_a   1.000
_cell.length_b   1.000
_cell.length_c   1.000
_cell.angle_alpha   90.00
_cell.angle_beta   90.00
_cell.angle_gamma   90.00
#
_symmetry.space_group_name_H-M   'P 1'
#
loop_
_entity.id
_entity.type
_entity.pdbx_description
1 polymer ?
#
loop_
_entity_poly.entity_id
_entity_poly.type
_entity_poly.pdbx_seq_one_letter_code
_entity_poly.pdbx_strand_id
1 'polypeptide(L)'
;MSRAPGEQPSPPPSVYHERQRLELCAVHALNNVLQQRLFSQEAADDICKRLAPDSRLNPHRSLLGTGNYDVNVIMAALQGLGLAAPEPSLSLSLSLPPRRAFLAGALARGLCEVLLVVTKEVEDSGSWLQAA
;
A
#
# COMPACT_ATOMS: atom_id res chain seq x y z
N MET A 1 43.90 11.19 -1.19
CA MET A 1 43.23 11.29 0.13
C MET A 1 42.92 9.89 0.60
N SER A 2 43.71 9.37 1.53
CA SER A 2 43.63 7.99 2.01
C SER A 2 42.59 7.89 3.13
N ARG A 3 41.59 7.01 2.98
CA ARG A 3 40.61 6.70 4.04
C ARG A 3 41.33 6.13 5.26
N ALA A 4 40.95 6.59 6.46
CA ALA A 4 41.46 6.05 7.71
C ALA A 4 41.02 4.58 7.90
N PRO A 5 41.88 3.71 8.46
CA PRO A 5 41.55 2.32 8.75
C PRO A 5 40.70 2.27 10.03
N GLY A 6 39.40 1.98 9.90
CA GLY A 6 38.52 1.78 11.07
C GLY A 6 37.04 2.04 10.86
N GLU A 7 36.65 2.76 9.81
CA GLU A 7 35.24 3.07 9.55
C GLU A 7 34.54 1.86 8.90
N GLN A 8 34.05 0.90 9.70
CA GLN A 8 33.13 -0.10 9.18
C GLN A 8 31.80 0.61 8.82
N PRO A 9 31.26 0.40 7.60
CA PRO A 9 29.97 0.98 7.25
C PRO A 9 28.91 0.44 8.22
N SER A 10 28.14 1.34 8.82
CA SER A 10 27.01 0.98 9.67
C SER A 10 26.09 0.02 8.92
N PRO A 11 25.55 -1.04 9.56
CA PRO A 11 24.62 -1.93 8.92
C PRO A 11 23.43 -1.13 8.37
N PRO A 12 22.87 -1.52 7.21
CA PRO A 12 21.72 -0.82 6.66
C PRO A 12 20.56 -0.85 7.66
N PRO A 13 19.75 0.21 7.72
CA PRO A 13 18.58 0.25 8.59
C PRO A 13 17.66 -0.95 8.29
N SER A 14 17.14 -1.58 9.35
CA SER A 14 16.24 -2.72 9.22
C SER A 14 14.93 -2.28 8.56
N VAL A 15 14.60 -2.86 7.41
CA VAL A 15 13.31 -2.67 6.73
C VAL A 15 12.25 -3.47 7.47
N TYR A 16 11.13 -2.80 7.82
CA TYR A 16 10.00 -3.47 8.43
C TYR A 16 9.28 -4.33 7.39
N HIS A 17 9.04 -5.60 7.72
CA HIS A 17 8.37 -6.54 6.82
C HIS A 17 7.54 -7.58 7.58
N GLU A 18 6.24 -7.59 7.30
CA GLU A 18 5.31 -8.66 7.64
C GLU A 18 5.19 -9.63 6.47
N ARG A 19 5.42 -10.92 6.76
CA ARG A 19 5.14 -12.01 5.83
C ARG A 19 3.64 -12.27 5.81
N GLN A 20 3.07 -12.35 4.61
CA GLN A 20 1.66 -12.66 4.43
C GLN A 20 1.29 -13.98 5.12
N ARG A 21 0.16 -13.98 5.84
CA ARG A 21 -0.49 -15.17 6.39
C ARG A 21 -1.98 -15.14 6.05
N LEU A 22 -2.55 -16.31 5.78
CA LEU A 22 -3.97 -16.47 5.46
C LEU A 22 -4.38 -15.55 4.29
N GLU A 23 -5.59 -15.01 4.36
CA GLU A 23 -6.16 -14.05 3.38
C GLU A 23 -5.94 -12.58 3.83
N LEU A 24 -4.95 -12.31 4.69
CA LEU A 24 -4.70 -10.98 5.26
C LEU A 24 -3.75 -10.13 4.42
N CYS A 25 -3.71 -10.36 3.10
CA CYS A 25 -2.79 -9.66 2.19
C CYS A 25 -2.91 -8.13 2.30
N ALA A 26 -4.13 -7.59 2.39
CA ALA A 26 -4.35 -6.14 2.53
C ALA A 26 -3.74 -5.57 3.83
N VAL A 27 -3.91 -6.26 4.96
CA VAL A 27 -3.35 -5.83 6.26
C VAL A 27 -1.83 -5.80 6.19
N HIS A 28 -1.21 -6.87 5.69
CA HIS A 28 0.24 -6.96 5.58
C HIS A 28 0.79 -5.99 4.54
N ALA A 29 0.10 -5.76 3.43
CA ALA A 29 0.49 -4.77 2.43
C ALA A 29 0.48 -3.35 3.02
N LEU A 30 -0.55 -2.98 3.76
CA LEU A 30 -0.64 -1.69 4.46
C LEU A 30 0.49 -1.52 5.48
N ASN A 31 0.71 -2.51 6.34
CA ASN A 31 1.79 -2.44 7.33
C ASN A 31 3.18 -2.37 6.68
N ASN A 32 3.38 -3.11 5.59
CA ASN A 32 4.62 -3.10 4.83
C ASN A 32 4.86 -1.76 4.14
N VAL A 33 3.87 -1.18 3.46
CA VAL A 33 4.07 0.11 2.77
C VAL A 33 4.28 1.26 3.77
N LEU A 34 3.62 1.20 4.93
CA LEU A 34 3.75 2.18 6.01
C LEU A 34 4.98 1.91 6.91
N GLN A 35 5.69 0.81 6.67
CA GLN A 35 6.88 0.40 7.43
C GLN A 35 6.65 0.28 8.95
N GLN A 36 5.41 -0.03 9.38
CA GLN A 36 5.02 -0.19 10.78
C GLN A 36 3.77 -1.07 10.91
N ARG A 37 3.62 -1.76 12.05
CA ARG A 37 2.40 -2.50 12.39
C ARG A 37 1.28 -1.55 12.84
N LEU A 38 0.50 -1.03 11.91
CA LEU A 38 -0.60 -0.10 12.19
C LEU A 38 -1.98 -0.75 12.09
N PHE A 39 -2.12 -1.77 11.25
CA PHE A 39 -3.37 -2.47 11.01
C PHE A 39 -3.31 -3.91 11.52
N SER A 40 -4.46 -4.38 11.99
CA SER A 40 -4.73 -5.77 12.34
C SER A 40 -5.97 -6.28 11.59
N GLN A 41 -6.24 -7.59 11.68
CA GLN A 41 -7.46 -8.18 11.12
C GLN A 41 -8.70 -7.52 11.74
N GLU A 42 -8.70 -7.28 13.05
CA GLU A 42 -9.80 -6.65 13.77
C GLU A 42 -10.03 -5.20 13.29
N ALA A 43 -8.95 -4.44 13.08
CA ALA A 43 -9.06 -3.09 12.55
C ALA A 43 -9.63 -3.06 11.13
N ALA A 44 -9.20 -3.99 10.26
CA ALA A 44 -9.73 -4.15 8.91
C ALA A 44 -11.21 -4.60 8.92
N ASP A 45 -11.58 -5.48 9.83
CA ASP A 45 -12.96 -5.92 10.05
C ASP A 45 -13.87 -4.79 10.51
N ASP A 46 -13.37 -3.89 11.37
CA ASP A 46 -14.12 -2.73 11.82
C ASP A 46 -14.31 -1.70 10.71
N ILE A 47 -13.32 -1.55 9.81
CA ILE A 47 -13.50 -0.78 8.56
C ILE A 47 -14.62 -1.40 7.73
N CYS A 48 -14.61 -2.72 7.52
CA CYS A 48 -15.65 -3.42 6.76
C CYS A 48 -17.05 -3.15 7.32
N LYS A 49 -17.22 -3.21 8.66
CA LYS A 49 -18.52 -2.93 9.31
C LYS A 49 -18.98 -1.49 9.09
N ARG A 50 -18.06 -0.51 9.12
CA ARG A 50 -18.40 0.90 8.86
C ARG A 50 -18.80 1.14 7.41
N LEU A 51 -18.18 0.43 6.47
CA LEU A 51 -18.51 0.55 5.05
C LEU A 51 -19.88 -0.06 4.69
N ALA A 52 -20.31 -1.08 5.43
CA ALA A 52 -21.59 -1.76 5.22
C ALA A 52 -22.34 -2.05 6.55
N PRO A 53 -22.84 -1.01 7.25
CA PRO A 53 -23.39 -1.13 8.61
C PRO A 53 -24.65 -2.00 8.68
N ASP A 54 -25.48 -1.97 7.64
CA ASP A 54 -26.76 -2.68 7.59
C ASP A 54 -26.65 -4.07 6.93
N SER A 55 -25.45 -4.48 6.53
CA SER A 55 -25.28 -5.73 5.79
C SER A 55 -25.10 -6.93 6.72
N ARG A 56 -25.94 -7.95 6.53
CA ARG A 56 -25.81 -9.24 7.23
C ARG A 56 -24.61 -10.05 6.74
N LEU A 57 -24.23 -9.87 5.46
CA LEU A 57 -23.05 -10.47 4.83
C LEU A 57 -22.19 -9.33 4.31
N ASN A 58 -21.02 -9.16 4.90
CA ASN A 58 -20.18 -8.02 4.56
C ASN A 58 -19.54 -8.23 3.16
N PRO A 59 -19.76 -7.33 2.19
CA PRO A 59 -19.24 -7.49 0.83
C PRO A 59 -17.74 -7.20 0.72
N HIS A 60 -17.13 -6.58 1.74
CA HIS A 60 -15.75 -6.09 1.72
C HIS A 60 -14.74 -7.10 2.28
N ARG A 61 -15.16 -8.34 2.55
CA ARG A 61 -14.33 -9.43 3.09
C ARG A 61 -14.92 -10.81 2.79
N SER A 62 -14.13 -11.86 2.96
CA SER A 62 -14.60 -13.25 2.92
C SER A 62 -15.78 -13.48 3.89
N LEU A 63 -16.76 -14.31 3.50
CA LEU A 63 -17.99 -14.57 4.27
C LEU A 63 -17.73 -15.03 5.71
N LEU A 64 -16.65 -15.78 5.93
CA LEU A 64 -16.24 -16.27 7.25
C LEU A 64 -15.36 -15.28 8.04
N GLY A 65 -15.11 -14.08 7.51
CA GLY A 65 -14.28 -13.06 8.16
C GLY A 65 -12.79 -13.40 8.22
N THR A 66 -12.30 -14.25 7.32
CA THR A 66 -10.91 -14.74 7.29
C THR A 66 -9.91 -13.75 6.67
N GLY A 67 -10.40 -12.66 6.08
CA GLY A 67 -9.61 -11.69 5.32
C GLY A 67 -10.23 -11.42 3.95
N ASN A 68 -9.40 -11.40 2.92
CA ASN A 68 -9.74 -11.09 1.53
C ASN A 68 -10.46 -9.74 1.39
N TYR A 69 -9.82 -8.72 1.95
CA TYR A 69 -10.35 -7.36 1.97
C TYR A 69 -10.28 -6.73 0.59
N ASP A 70 -11.35 -6.05 0.19
CA ASP A 70 -11.38 -5.32 -1.08
C ASP A 70 -10.63 -3.98 -1.02
N VAL A 71 -10.54 -3.31 -2.16
CA VAL A 71 -9.86 -2.01 -2.30
C VAL A 71 -10.49 -0.92 -1.45
N ASN A 72 -11.80 -0.97 -1.16
CA ASN A 72 -12.47 0.05 -0.35
C ASN A 72 -11.99 0.01 1.10
N VAL A 73 -11.69 -1.19 1.61
CA VAL A 73 -11.07 -1.33 2.94
C VAL A 73 -9.68 -0.69 2.97
N ILE A 74 -8.88 -0.88 1.91
CA ILE A 74 -7.55 -0.28 1.78
C ILE A 74 -7.65 1.25 1.71
N MET A 75 -8.55 1.78 0.89
CA MET A 75 -8.77 3.23 0.75
C MET A 75 -9.24 3.85 2.07
N ALA A 76 -10.22 3.24 2.74
CA ALA A 76 -10.73 3.73 4.02
C ALA A 76 -9.68 3.64 5.15
N ALA A 77 -8.82 2.62 5.14
CA ALA A 77 -7.70 2.49 6.06
C ALA A 77 -6.71 3.66 5.90
N LEU A 78 -6.29 3.96 4.67
CA LEU A 78 -5.37 5.05 4.37
C LEU A 78 -5.99 6.42 4.68
N GLN A 79 -7.26 6.61 4.35
CA GLN A 79 -7.99 7.83 4.65
C GLN A 79 -8.05 8.11 6.16
N GLY A 80 -8.18 7.07 6.99
CA GLY A 80 -8.13 7.17 8.45
C GLY A 80 -6.79 7.68 9.00
N LEU A 81 -5.72 7.60 8.20
CA LEU A 81 -4.38 8.11 8.53
C LEU A 81 -4.09 9.47 7.86
N GLY A 82 -5.06 10.07 7.15
CA GLY A 82 -4.84 11.27 6.34
C GLY A 82 -4.02 11.02 5.07
N LEU A 83 -3.93 9.76 4.63
CA LEU A 83 -3.31 9.36 3.37
C LEU A 83 -4.37 9.09 2.31
N ALA A 84 -3.94 9.05 1.05
CA ALA A 84 -4.79 8.74 -0.07
C ALA A 84 -4.17 7.67 -0.97
N ALA A 85 -5.03 6.94 -1.67
CA ALA A 85 -4.65 5.98 -2.70
C ALA A 85 -5.40 6.29 -4.00
N PRO A 86 -5.01 7.37 -4.72
CA PRO A 86 -5.59 7.66 -6.01
C PRO A 86 -5.33 6.52 -6.99
N GLU A 87 -6.37 6.09 -7.71
CA GLU A 87 -6.25 5.22 -8.86
C GLU A 87 -5.40 5.92 -9.93
N PRO A 88 -4.24 5.37 -10.34
CA PRO A 88 -3.50 5.91 -11.45
C PRO A 88 -4.30 5.63 -12.71
N SER A 89 -4.83 6.69 -13.31
CA SER A 89 -5.25 6.63 -14.71
C SER A 89 -4.12 5.98 -15.53
N LEU A 90 -4.46 4.93 -16.29
CA LEU A 90 -3.56 4.11 -17.11
C LEU A 90 -2.62 4.89 -18.06
N SER A 91 -2.76 6.22 -18.15
CA SER A 91 -1.89 7.10 -18.94
C SER A 91 -0.68 7.68 -18.19
N LEU A 92 -0.46 7.34 -16.92
CA LEU A 92 0.64 7.92 -16.14
C LEU A 92 1.94 7.13 -16.17
N SER A 93 2.82 7.60 -17.05
CA SER A 93 4.23 7.26 -17.12
C SER A 93 4.94 7.63 -15.81
N LEU A 94 5.17 6.60 -15.00
CA LEU A 94 5.96 6.60 -13.75
C LEU A 94 7.36 7.23 -13.92
N SER A 95 7.58 8.43 -13.39
CA SER A 95 8.90 9.08 -13.31
C SER A 95 9.72 8.63 -12.07
N LEU A 96 10.17 7.37 -12.00
CA LEU A 96 11.23 6.93 -11.06
C LEU A 96 12.12 5.83 -11.68
N PRO A 97 13.43 6.05 -11.95
CA PRO A 97 14.23 5.18 -12.83
C PRO A 97 14.41 3.70 -12.42
N PRO A 98 14.69 3.31 -11.16
CA PRO A 98 15.04 1.92 -10.86
C PRO A 98 13.83 0.98 -10.66
N ARG A 99 12.62 1.50 -10.41
CA ARG A 99 11.41 0.68 -10.17
C ARG A 99 10.55 0.47 -11.43
N ARG A 100 10.93 1.09 -12.57
CA ARG A 100 10.21 1.04 -13.85
C ARG A 100 10.15 -0.34 -14.46
N ALA A 101 11.23 -1.11 -14.46
CA ALA A 101 11.23 -2.42 -15.12
C ALA A 101 10.26 -3.42 -14.44
N PHE A 102 10.21 -3.39 -13.10
CA PHE A 102 9.32 -4.25 -12.33
C PHE A 102 7.85 -3.86 -12.54
N LEU A 103 7.53 -2.57 -12.40
CA LEU A 103 6.16 -2.08 -12.57
C LEU A 103 5.69 -2.20 -14.03
N ALA A 104 6.53 -1.87 -15.01
CA ALA A 104 6.20 -2.03 -16.42
C ALA A 104 5.99 -3.51 -16.79
N GLY A 105 6.80 -4.42 -16.24
CA GLY A 105 6.61 -5.86 -16.43
C GLY A 105 5.32 -6.39 -15.82
N ALA A 106 4.88 -5.84 -14.68
CA ALA A 106 3.61 -6.19 -14.04
C ALA A 106 2.41 -5.63 -14.83
N LEU A 107 2.46 -4.35 -15.21
CA LEU A 107 1.42 -3.66 -15.97
C LEU A 107 1.25 -4.23 -17.39
N ALA A 108 2.35 -4.57 -18.08
CA ALA A 108 2.31 -5.12 -19.45
C ALA A 108 1.58 -6.47 -19.55
N ARG A 109 1.41 -7.18 -18.44
CA ARG A 109 0.65 -8.44 -18.39
C ARG A 109 -0.87 -8.22 -18.34
N GLY A 110 -1.32 -6.98 -18.12
CA GLY A 110 -2.75 -6.64 -18.08
C GLY A 110 -3.53 -7.19 -16.88
N LEU A 111 -2.84 -7.75 -15.89
CA LEU A 111 -3.43 -8.39 -14.70
C LEU A 111 -3.14 -7.61 -13.40
N CYS A 112 -2.64 -6.38 -13.50
CA CYS A 112 -2.18 -5.63 -12.35
C CYS A 112 -2.80 -4.23 -12.33
N GLU A 113 -3.55 -3.97 -11.27
CA GLU A 113 -3.89 -2.62 -10.83
C GLU A 113 -2.79 -2.16 -9.87
N VAL A 114 -2.47 -0.87 -9.90
CA VAL A 114 -1.43 -0.27 -9.07
C VAL A 114 -2.10 0.84 -8.28
N LEU A 115 -1.99 0.84 -6.95
CA LEU A 115 -2.41 1.97 -6.14
C LEU A 115 -1.17 2.71 -5.63
N LEU A 116 -1.15 4.04 -5.77
CA LEU A 116 -0.08 4.87 -5.25
C LEU A 116 -0.49 5.42 -3.88
N VAL A 117 0.21 5.05 -2.82
CA VAL A 117 -0.03 5.61 -1.48
C VAL A 117 0.70 6.95 -1.37
N VAL A 118 -0.07 8.03 -1.24
CA VAL A 118 0.45 9.41 -1.14
C VAL A 118 -0.15 10.14 0.07
N THR A 119 0.48 11.23 0.48
CA THR A 119 -0.14 12.14 1.46
C THR A 119 -1.26 12.93 0.80
N LYS A 120 -2.19 13.45 1.60
CA LYS A 120 -3.30 14.24 1.09
C LYS A 120 -2.85 15.49 0.33
N GLU A 121 -1.78 16.13 0.77
CA GLU A 121 -1.20 17.30 0.09
C GLU A 121 -0.67 16.94 -1.30
N VAL A 122 -0.09 15.74 -1.46
CA VAL A 122 0.40 15.24 -2.75
C VAL A 122 -0.77 14.88 -3.66
N GLU A 123 -1.83 14.26 -3.14
CA GLU A 123 -3.07 14.00 -3.87
C GLU A 123 -3.70 15.30 -4.39
N ASP A 124 -3.95 16.25 -3.48
CA ASP A 124 -4.62 17.52 -3.77
C ASP A 124 -3.83 18.37 -4.78
N SER A 125 -2.49 18.33 -4.71
CA SER A 125 -1.61 19.02 -5.66
C SER A 125 -1.46 18.31 -7.01
N GLY A 126 -1.87 17.05 -7.12
CA GLY A 126 -1.62 16.23 -8.30
C GLY A 126 -0.14 16.07 -8.64
N SER A 127 0.78 16.31 -7.70
CA SER A 127 2.22 16.33 -7.96
C SER A 127 2.80 14.94 -8.28
N TRP A 128 2.05 13.88 -7.95
CA TRP A 128 2.31 12.52 -8.40
C TRP A 128 2.09 12.31 -9.90
N LEU A 129 1.46 13.27 -10.59
CA LEU A 129 1.12 13.19 -12.01
C LEU A 129 2.19 13.72 -12.98
N GLN A 130 3.32 14.25 -12.48
CA GLN A 130 4.23 14.97 -13.36
C GLN A 130 4.90 14.04 -14.39
N ALA A 131 4.47 14.21 -15.65
CA ALA A 131 5.19 13.76 -16.81
C ALA A 131 6.53 14.53 -16.88
N ALA A 132 7.63 13.83 -16.62
CA ALA A 132 8.92 14.25 -17.13
C ALA A 132 8.98 13.98 -18.64
#